data_AF-A0A968MSP3-F1
#
_entry.id   AF-A0A968MSP3-F1
#
_cell.length_a   1.000
_cell.length_b   1.000
_cell.length_c   1.000
_cell.angle_alpha   90.00
_cell.angle_beta   90.00
_cell.angle_gamma   90.00
#
_symmetry.space_group_name_H-M   'P 1'
#
loop_
_entity.id
_entity.type
_entity.pdbx_description
1 polymer ?
#
loop_
_entity_poly.entity_id
_entity_poly.type
_entity_poly.pdbx_seq_one_letter_code
_entity_poly.pdbx_strand_id
1 'polypeptide(L)'
;MRQIIKKYTDAKIVVMIEWHEVGGLFTDIGCASNWWVMLAKEYKNNPYVWFDLYNEPQVSSNDTWKNSLQVVANAIRATGNTNIIVATGNWWGQDANDWNCANVSESKSAILSQSLTDPVNNTVYSIHIYDQWKQCQSKLDNYFDRVIQQNKCILVGEYGVYNNSDVSIAVDYTLAAVQPRNIGRIAWAWWGGDKNDLTTGGNGGGPHTQYDANGTATNLTDFGTKVWTDLNRTEKLGDIPAGCR
;
A
#
# COMPACT_ATOMS: atom_id res chain seq x y z
N MET A 1 12.79 15.26 -3.73
CA MET A 1 12.73 13.80 -4.01
C MET A 1 14.09 13.10 -3.88
N ARG A 2 15.09 13.35 -4.74
CA ARG A 2 16.40 12.64 -4.70
C ARG A 2 17.08 12.55 -3.33
N GLN A 3 17.16 13.67 -2.61
CA GLN A 3 17.78 13.72 -1.28
C GLN A 3 17.04 12.86 -0.25
N ILE A 4 15.71 12.80 -0.34
CA ILE A 4 14.86 11.98 0.53
C ILE A 4 15.13 10.50 0.24
N ILE A 5 15.03 10.09 -1.03
CA ILE A 5 15.31 8.71 -1.45
C ILE A 5 16.71 8.28 -1.01
N LYS A 6 17.72 9.11 -1.26
CA LYS A 6 19.10 8.81 -0.84
C LYS A 6 19.19 8.63 0.67
N LYS A 7 18.65 9.56 1.47
CA LYS A 7 18.71 9.51 2.93
C LYS A 7 18.13 8.20 3.49
N TYR A 8 16.96 7.78 3.01
CA TYR A 8 16.31 6.56 3.51
C TYR A 8 16.96 5.29 2.98
N THR A 9 17.31 5.23 1.70
CA THR A 9 17.96 4.04 1.12
C THR A 9 19.39 3.84 1.64
N ASP A 10 20.15 4.89 1.94
CA ASP A 10 21.45 4.79 2.64
C ASP A 10 21.29 4.16 4.05
N ALA A 11 20.16 4.42 4.70
CA ALA A 11 19.78 3.83 5.98
C ALA A 11 19.12 2.44 5.85
N LYS A 12 19.11 1.86 4.64
CA LYS A 12 18.47 0.56 4.31
C LYS A 12 16.96 0.53 4.58
N ILE A 13 16.31 1.68 4.54
CA ILE A 13 14.86 1.81 4.59
C ILE A 13 14.35 1.80 3.14
N VAL A 14 13.42 0.90 2.84
CA VAL A 14 12.75 0.86 1.53
C VAL A 14 11.97 2.15 1.32
N VAL A 15 12.10 2.73 0.13
CA VAL A 15 11.34 3.88 -0.33
C VAL A 15 10.45 3.42 -1.47
N MET A 16 9.16 3.30 -1.18
CA MET A 16 8.12 3.12 -2.19
C MET A 16 7.72 4.50 -2.70
N ILE A 17 7.96 4.75 -3.98
CA ILE A 17 7.55 5.98 -4.66
C ILE A 17 6.20 5.68 -5.31
N GLU A 18 5.28 6.62 -5.24
CA GLU A 18 3.96 6.53 -5.90
C GLU A 18 3.68 7.77 -6.75
N TRP A 19 2.83 7.61 -7.76
CA TRP A 19 2.32 8.72 -8.58
C TRP A 19 0.95 9.18 -8.09
N HIS A 20 0.91 10.37 -7.48
CA HIS A 20 -0.25 10.91 -6.78
C HIS A 20 -1.02 11.95 -7.60
N GLU A 21 -1.65 11.52 -8.70
CA GLU A 21 -2.54 12.40 -9.47
C GLU A 21 -3.92 12.46 -8.82
N VAL A 22 -4.24 13.63 -8.26
CA VAL A 22 -5.53 13.88 -7.57
C VAL A 22 -6.67 13.66 -8.55
N GLY A 23 -7.53 12.66 -8.27
CA GLY A 23 -8.70 12.32 -9.08
C GLY A 23 -8.68 10.92 -9.69
N GLY A 24 -7.59 10.15 -9.55
CA GLY A 24 -7.57 8.71 -9.86
C GLY A 24 -7.80 8.33 -11.33
N LEU A 25 -7.82 9.32 -12.22
CA LEU A 25 -7.96 9.12 -13.65
C LEU A 25 -6.57 8.90 -14.24
N PHE A 26 -6.41 7.88 -15.09
CA PHE A 26 -5.24 7.72 -15.96
C PHE A 26 -5.30 8.75 -17.12
N THR A 27 -5.49 10.02 -16.78
CA THR A 27 -5.67 11.12 -17.74
C THR A 27 -4.41 11.38 -18.54
N ASP A 28 -3.23 11.10 -17.98
CA ASP A 28 -1.96 11.24 -18.68
C ASP A 28 -0.99 10.08 -18.41
N ILE A 29 -1.40 8.88 -18.84
CA ILE A 29 -0.56 7.68 -18.74
C ILE A 29 0.78 7.82 -19.46
N GLY A 30 0.88 8.70 -20.46
CA GLY A 30 2.11 9.01 -21.17
C GLY A 30 3.09 9.80 -20.30
N CYS A 31 2.61 10.85 -19.63
CA CYS A 31 3.40 11.63 -18.67
C CYS A 31 3.84 10.76 -17.50
N ALA A 32 2.94 9.99 -16.90
CA ALA A 32 3.27 9.05 -15.84
C ALA A 32 4.36 8.06 -16.29
N SER A 33 4.22 7.45 -17.47
CA SER A 33 5.22 6.52 -18.02
C SER A 33 6.58 7.18 -18.22
N ASN A 34 6.62 8.41 -18.74
CA ASN A 34 7.87 9.15 -18.93
C ASN A 34 8.55 9.47 -17.59
N TRP A 35 7.77 9.87 -16.59
CA TRP A 35 8.27 10.12 -15.24
C TRP A 35 8.86 8.85 -14.62
N TRP A 36 8.14 7.73 -14.72
CA TRP A 36 8.62 6.44 -14.26
C TRP A 36 9.88 5.97 -14.98
N VAL A 37 9.99 6.18 -16.30
CA VAL A 37 11.21 5.86 -17.06
C VAL A 37 12.43 6.64 -16.55
N MET A 38 12.26 7.91 -16.16
CA MET A 38 13.36 8.70 -15.58
C MET A 38 13.83 8.10 -14.25
N LEU A 39 12.90 7.77 -13.35
CA LEU A 39 13.22 7.18 -12.05
C LEU A 39 13.79 5.77 -12.19
N ALA A 40 13.23 4.96 -13.08
CA ALA A 40 13.69 3.59 -13.33
C ALA A 40 15.15 3.56 -13.83
N LYS A 41 15.53 4.51 -14.69
CA LYS A 41 16.93 4.66 -15.12
C LYS A 41 17.84 5.11 -13.96
N GLU A 42 17.39 6.08 -13.16
CA GLU A 42 18.17 6.64 -12.06
C GLU A 42 18.42 5.62 -10.93
N TYR A 43 17.41 4.82 -10.57
CA TYR A 43 17.45 3.91 -9.42
C TYR A 43 17.60 2.43 -9.78
N LYS A 44 18.02 2.12 -11.02
CA LYS A 44 18.19 0.74 -11.53
C LYS A 44 19.01 -0.19 -10.63
N ASN A 45 20.01 0.35 -9.94
CA ASN A 45 20.91 -0.42 -9.09
C ASN A 45 20.63 -0.23 -7.59
N ASN A 46 19.50 0.37 -7.22
CA ASN A 46 19.10 0.58 -5.83
C ASN A 46 17.88 -0.30 -5.50
N PRO A 47 18.06 -1.47 -4.87
CA PRO A 47 16.97 -2.40 -4.58
C PRO A 47 16.01 -1.89 -3.49
N TYR A 48 16.37 -0.83 -2.78
CA TYR A 48 15.52 -0.20 -1.78
C TYR A 48 14.50 0.78 -2.39
N VAL A 49 14.48 0.95 -3.72
CA VAL A 49 13.49 1.81 -4.39
C VAL A 49 12.43 0.94 -5.06
N TRP A 50 11.18 1.10 -4.65
CA TRP A 50 10.02 0.41 -5.24
C TRP A 50 9.15 1.42 -6.00
N PHE A 51 8.44 0.95 -7.02
CA PHE A 51 7.61 1.79 -7.90
C PHE A 51 6.14 1.40 -7.79
N ASP A 52 5.38 2.09 -6.95
CA ASP A 52 3.92 1.99 -6.93
C ASP A 52 3.33 2.83 -8.06
N LEU A 53 2.85 2.15 -9.09
CA LEU A 53 2.65 2.73 -10.41
C LEU A 53 1.69 3.92 -10.40
N TYR A 54 0.67 3.87 -9.57
CA TYR A 54 -0.36 4.90 -9.41
C TYR A 54 -1.00 4.76 -8.04
N ASN A 55 -1.15 5.88 -7.33
CA ASN A 55 -1.98 5.93 -6.15
C ASN A 55 -3.45 5.82 -6.53
N GLU A 56 -4.18 4.95 -5.83
CA GLU A 56 -5.63 4.88 -5.87
C GLU A 56 -6.28 4.92 -7.27
N PRO A 57 -5.93 3.98 -8.19
CA PRO A 57 -6.61 3.90 -9.48
C PRO A 57 -8.14 3.92 -9.37
N GLN A 58 -8.78 4.73 -10.20
CA GLN A 58 -10.24 4.86 -10.25
C GLN A 58 -10.73 4.76 -11.69
N VAL A 59 -10.70 3.54 -12.24
CA VAL A 59 -11.16 3.25 -13.61
C VAL A 59 -12.40 2.40 -13.67
N SER A 60 -13.09 2.50 -14.80
CA SER A 60 -14.40 1.91 -15.03
C SER A 60 -14.43 0.37 -15.03
N SER A 61 -13.30 -0.30 -15.22
CA SER A 61 -13.24 -1.77 -15.24
C SER A 61 -11.87 -2.32 -14.85
N ASN A 62 -11.84 -3.58 -14.42
CA ASN A 62 -10.61 -4.30 -14.07
C ASN A 62 -9.70 -4.50 -15.30
N ASP A 63 -10.27 -4.62 -16.51
CA ASP A 63 -9.48 -4.68 -17.75
C ASP A 63 -8.80 -3.34 -18.05
N THR A 64 -9.52 -2.22 -17.87
CA THR A 64 -8.92 -0.88 -18.01
C THR A 64 -7.82 -0.67 -16.97
N TRP A 65 -8.04 -1.12 -15.73
CA TRP A 65 -7.03 -1.09 -14.66
C TRP A 65 -5.77 -1.83 -15.08
N LYS A 66 -5.91 -3.08 -15.51
CA LYS A 66 -4.78 -3.92 -15.93
C LYS A 66 -4.05 -3.30 -17.10
N ASN A 67 -4.77 -2.92 -18.16
CA ASN A 67 -4.16 -2.38 -19.37
C ASN A 67 -3.41 -1.09 -19.09
N SER A 68 -3.94 -0.23 -18.21
CA SER A 68 -3.28 1.03 -17.84
C SER A 68 -2.00 0.76 -17.03
N LEU A 69 -2.09 0.01 -15.93
CA LEU A 69 -0.90 -0.32 -15.14
C LEU A 69 0.15 -1.09 -15.94
N GLN A 70 -0.26 -1.97 -16.85
CA GLN A 70 0.65 -2.73 -17.71
C GLN A 70 1.48 -1.82 -18.64
N VAL A 71 0.91 -0.72 -19.15
CA VAL A 71 1.65 0.25 -19.98
C VAL A 71 2.81 0.85 -19.17
N VAL A 72 2.54 1.28 -17.94
CA VAL A 72 3.54 1.89 -17.06
C VAL A 72 4.59 0.86 -16.64
N ALA A 73 4.16 -0.35 -16.24
CA ALA A 73 5.05 -1.44 -15.86
C ALA A 73 6.00 -1.81 -17.02
N ASN A 74 5.47 -1.92 -18.24
CA ASN A 74 6.28 -2.19 -19.44
C ASN A 74 7.30 -1.08 -19.70
N ALA A 75 6.92 0.19 -19.52
CA ALA A 75 7.83 1.32 -19.70
C ALA A 75 9.01 1.27 -18.70
N ILE A 76 8.74 0.93 -17.43
CA ILE A 76 9.78 0.71 -16.41
C ILE A 76 10.69 -0.45 -16.83
N ARG A 77 10.12 -1.61 -17.18
CA ARG A 77 10.89 -2.81 -17.57
C ARG A 77 11.70 -2.61 -18.85
N ALA A 78 11.25 -1.78 -19.79
CA ALA A 78 11.99 -1.44 -21.00
C ALA A 78 13.32 -0.69 -20.71
N THR A 79 13.50 -0.12 -19.52
CA THR A 79 14.80 0.44 -19.07
C THR A 79 15.78 -0.63 -18.58
N GLY A 80 15.32 -1.88 -18.51
CA GLY A 80 16.01 -3.02 -17.89
C GLY A 80 16.05 -2.93 -16.36
N ASN A 81 15.21 -2.11 -15.73
CA ASN A 81 15.10 -2.03 -14.28
C ASN A 81 14.33 -3.26 -13.74
N THR A 82 14.85 -3.87 -12.66
CA THR A 82 14.31 -5.09 -12.06
C THR A 82 13.77 -4.89 -10.64
N ASN A 83 13.64 -3.64 -10.17
CA ASN A 83 13.09 -3.32 -8.86
C ASN A 83 11.62 -3.73 -8.75
N ILE A 84 11.11 -3.80 -7.52
CA ILE A 84 9.72 -4.13 -7.26
C ILE A 84 8.80 -3.08 -7.89
N ILE A 85 7.81 -3.58 -8.63
CA ILE A 85 6.65 -2.81 -9.08
C ILE A 85 5.52 -3.08 -8.10
N VAL A 86 4.88 -2.04 -7.60
CA VAL A 86 3.67 -2.14 -6.78
C VAL A 86 2.46 -1.75 -7.63
N ALA A 87 1.42 -2.58 -7.60
CA ALA A 87 0.18 -2.39 -8.33
C ALA A 87 -0.99 -2.24 -7.36
N THR A 88 -1.30 -0.99 -7.02
CA THR A 88 -2.43 -0.65 -6.15
C THR A 88 -3.77 -0.97 -6.82
N GLY A 89 -4.69 -1.55 -6.04
CA GLY A 89 -6.01 -2.00 -6.50
C GLY A 89 -6.89 -0.88 -7.06
N ASN A 90 -7.96 -1.25 -7.76
CA ASN A 90 -8.91 -0.27 -8.29
C ASN A 90 -9.80 0.26 -7.16
N TRP A 91 -10.73 1.16 -7.49
CA TRP A 91 -11.73 1.70 -6.56
C TRP A 91 -11.08 2.40 -5.37
N TRP A 92 -10.25 3.41 -5.68
CA TRP A 92 -9.51 4.19 -4.70
C TRP A 92 -8.57 3.32 -3.85
N GLY A 93 -7.90 2.36 -4.49
CA GLY A 93 -7.01 1.41 -3.81
C GLY A 93 -7.72 0.35 -2.96
N GLN A 94 -9.02 0.50 -2.67
CA GLN A 94 -9.72 -0.39 -1.73
C GLN A 94 -10.16 -1.72 -2.36
N ASP A 95 -10.24 -1.82 -3.69
CA ASP A 95 -10.40 -3.05 -4.47
C ASP A 95 -11.62 -3.95 -4.14
N ALA A 96 -12.60 -3.49 -3.36
CA ALA A 96 -13.82 -4.24 -3.05
C ALA A 96 -15.05 -3.77 -3.84
N ASN A 97 -15.19 -2.45 -4.02
CA ASN A 97 -16.34 -1.79 -4.62
C ASN A 97 -17.69 -2.20 -3.98
N ASP A 98 -17.70 -2.40 -2.66
CA ASP A 98 -18.92 -2.57 -1.86
C ASP A 98 -18.73 -2.33 -0.35
N TRP A 99 -19.86 -2.12 0.33
CA TRP A 99 -19.95 -1.78 1.76
C TRP A 99 -20.84 -2.77 2.53
N ASN A 100 -20.63 -4.05 2.27
CA ASN A 100 -21.35 -5.13 2.96
C ASN A 100 -20.36 -6.21 3.45
N CYS A 101 -20.88 -7.23 4.13
CA CYS A 101 -20.10 -8.34 4.69
C CYS A 101 -19.90 -9.55 3.76
N ALA A 102 -20.41 -9.50 2.52
CA ALA A 102 -20.19 -10.57 1.57
C ALA A 102 -18.73 -10.59 1.11
N ASN A 103 -18.26 -11.79 0.75
CA ASN A 103 -16.95 -11.94 0.13
C ASN A 103 -16.89 -11.14 -1.17
N VAL A 104 -15.76 -10.49 -1.42
CA VAL A 104 -15.56 -9.66 -2.62
C VAL A 104 -15.65 -10.53 -3.87
N SER A 105 -16.54 -10.17 -4.80
CA SER A 105 -16.64 -10.83 -6.11
C SER A 105 -15.41 -10.51 -6.96
N GLU A 106 -14.90 -11.48 -7.73
CA GLU A 106 -13.78 -11.24 -8.66
C GLU A 106 -14.10 -10.16 -9.68
N SER A 107 -15.36 -10.10 -10.14
CA SER A 107 -15.81 -9.06 -11.06
C SER A 107 -15.70 -7.63 -10.51
N LYS A 108 -15.57 -7.48 -9.19
CA LYS A 108 -15.41 -6.18 -8.52
C LYS A 108 -13.98 -5.88 -8.11
N SER A 109 -13.10 -6.88 -8.05
CA SER A 109 -11.73 -6.71 -7.55
C SER A 109 -10.75 -6.88 -8.69
N ALA A 110 -9.97 -5.83 -8.96
CA ALA A 110 -8.94 -5.89 -9.98
C ALA A 110 -7.84 -6.87 -9.56
N ILE A 111 -7.46 -6.89 -8.27
CA ILE A 111 -6.43 -7.78 -7.77
C ILE A 111 -6.89 -9.25 -7.79
N LEU A 112 -8.16 -9.56 -7.53
CA LEU A 112 -8.66 -10.95 -7.58
C LEU A 112 -8.93 -11.44 -9.01
N SER A 113 -9.16 -10.56 -9.97
CA SER A 113 -9.51 -10.95 -11.36
C SER A 113 -8.38 -10.80 -12.36
N GLN A 114 -7.36 -9.99 -12.07
CA GLN A 114 -6.30 -9.64 -13.02
C GLN A 114 -4.92 -9.88 -12.45
N SER A 115 -3.95 -10.05 -13.34
CA SER A 115 -2.53 -10.01 -13.02
C SER A 115 -1.78 -9.15 -14.04
N LEU A 116 -0.77 -8.41 -13.58
CA LEU A 116 0.20 -7.82 -14.49
C LEU A 116 1.18 -8.88 -14.98
N THR A 117 1.58 -8.77 -16.24
CA THR A 117 2.68 -9.55 -16.80
C THR A 117 3.98 -8.83 -16.52
N ASP A 118 4.85 -9.42 -15.70
CA ASP A 118 6.17 -8.89 -15.41
C ASP A 118 7.25 -9.93 -15.80
N PRO A 119 8.10 -9.65 -16.80
CA PRO A 119 9.11 -10.60 -17.27
C PRO A 119 10.16 -10.99 -16.22
N VAL A 120 10.31 -10.22 -15.14
CA VAL A 120 11.23 -10.56 -14.03
C VAL A 120 10.50 -11.05 -12.78
N ASN A 121 9.18 -11.22 -12.84
CA ASN A 121 8.33 -11.72 -11.75
C ASN A 121 8.56 -10.98 -10.42
N ASN A 122 8.63 -9.64 -10.45
CA ASN A 122 8.90 -8.81 -9.28
C ASN A 122 7.81 -7.74 -9.10
N THR A 123 6.56 -8.20 -9.03
CA THR A 123 5.35 -7.39 -8.83
C THR A 123 4.70 -7.73 -7.49
N VAL A 124 4.34 -6.71 -6.73
CA VAL A 124 3.54 -6.79 -5.50
C VAL A 124 2.26 -5.99 -5.71
N TYR A 125 1.13 -6.47 -5.19
CA TYR A 125 -0.14 -5.72 -5.19
C TYR A 125 -0.29 -4.94 -3.90
N SER A 126 -1.04 -3.84 -3.94
CA SER A 126 -1.30 -3.00 -2.78
C SER A 126 -2.80 -2.75 -2.62
N ILE A 127 -3.27 -2.77 -1.38
CA ILE A 127 -4.66 -2.45 -1.02
C ILE A 127 -4.71 -1.35 0.04
N HIS A 128 -5.68 -0.44 -0.08
CA HIS A 128 -5.95 0.62 0.88
C HIS A 128 -7.17 0.23 1.72
N ILE A 129 -7.05 0.24 3.05
CA ILE A 129 -8.10 -0.27 3.94
C ILE A 129 -8.80 0.88 4.68
N TYR A 130 -10.01 1.20 4.23
CA TYR A 130 -10.89 2.20 4.83
C TYR A 130 -12.35 1.71 4.94
N ASP A 131 -13.29 2.42 4.31
CA ASP A 131 -14.73 2.28 4.53
C ASP A 131 -15.36 1.06 3.84
N GLN A 132 -14.75 0.52 2.79
CA GLN A 132 -15.19 -0.72 2.13
C GLN A 132 -14.87 -1.99 2.96
N TRP A 133 -14.11 -1.83 4.04
CA TRP A 133 -13.53 -2.91 4.83
C TRP A 133 -13.92 -2.89 6.31
N LYS A 134 -14.75 -1.93 6.73
CA LYS A 134 -15.15 -1.79 8.14
C LYS A 134 -16.32 -2.68 8.58
N GLN A 135 -16.94 -3.42 7.66
CA GLN A 135 -18.20 -4.13 7.92
C GLN A 135 -17.98 -5.45 8.67
N CYS A 136 -17.03 -6.28 8.22
CA CYS A 136 -16.77 -7.60 8.79
C CYS A 136 -15.31 -8.00 8.62
N GLN A 137 -14.66 -8.46 9.70
CA GLN A 137 -13.30 -8.98 9.67
C GLN A 137 -13.14 -10.15 8.69
N SER A 138 -14.13 -11.06 8.66
CA SER A 138 -14.11 -12.26 7.81
C SER A 138 -14.03 -11.95 6.32
N LYS A 139 -14.55 -10.79 5.88
CA LYS A 139 -14.45 -10.33 4.49
C LYS A 139 -13.00 -10.02 4.13
N LEU A 140 -12.27 -9.33 5.01
CA LEU A 140 -10.87 -8.99 4.81
C LEU A 140 -9.96 -10.23 4.89
N ASP A 141 -10.23 -11.12 5.84
CA ASP A 141 -9.55 -12.42 5.93
C ASP A 141 -9.73 -13.23 4.62
N ASN A 142 -10.98 -13.36 4.15
CA ASN A 142 -11.27 -14.07 2.91
C ASN A 142 -10.57 -13.45 1.69
N TYR A 143 -10.51 -12.13 1.62
CA TYR A 143 -9.86 -11.43 0.54
C TYR A 143 -8.36 -11.75 0.49
N PHE A 144 -7.64 -11.58 1.60
CA PHE A 144 -6.22 -11.88 1.64
C PHE A 144 -5.92 -13.36 1.36
N ASP A 145 -6.71 -14.28 1.90
CA ASP A 145 -6.53 -15.71 1.64
C ASP A 145 -6.66 -16.03 0.15
N ARG A 146 -7.63 -15.44 -0.54
CA ARG A 146 -7.84 -15.65 -1.98
C ARG A 146 -6.75 -15.03 -2.84
N VAL A 147 -6.27 -13.83 -2.50
CA VAL A 147 -5.12 -13.21 -3.20
C VAL A 147 -3.88 -14.09 -3.06
N ILE A 148 -3.57 -14.56 -1.85
CA ILE A 148 -2.43 -15.44 -1.59
C ILE A 148 -2.57 -16.79 -2.31
N GLN A 149 -3.78 -17.38 -2.32
CA GLN A 149 -4.06 -18.63 -3.06
C GLN A 149 -3.86 -18.49 -4.57
N GLN A 150 -3.96 -17.27 -5.11
CA GLN A 150 -3.63 -16.95 -6.51
C GLN A 150 -2.13 -16.70 -6.75
N ASN A 151 -1.28 -17.00 -5.76
CA ASN A 151 0.17 -16.74 -5.78
C ASN A 151 0.52 -15.26 -6.03
N LYS A 152 -0.27 -14.34 -5.48
CA LYS A 152 -0.01 -12.90 -5.57
C LYS A 152 0.56 -12.38 -4.26
N CYS A 153 1.57 -11.53 -4.37
CA CYS A 153 2.05 -10.76 -3.23
C CYS A 153 1.18 -9.56 -2.97
N ILE A 154 0.91 -9.30 -1.71
CA ILE A 154 0.10 -8.16 -1.33
C ILE A 154 0.65 -7.51 -0.06
N LEU A 155 0.54 -6.19 -0.02
CA LEU A 155 0.72 -5.37 1.16
C LEU A 155 -0.50 -4.46 1.34
N VAL A 156 -0.67 -3.93 2.54
CA VAL A 156 -1.60 -2.84 2.80
C VAL A 156 -0.84 -1.53 2.59
N GLY A 157 -1.11 -0.85 1.47
CA GLY A 157 -0.42 0.40 1.09
C GLY A 157 -0.84 1.58 1.96
N GLU A 158 -2.09 1.53 2.43
CA GLU A 158 -2.65 2.52 3.34
C GLU A 158 -3.70 1.90 4.26
N TYR A 159 -3.78 2.42 5.48
CA TYR A 159 -4.91 2.22 6.37
C TYR A 159 -4.94 3.36 7.39
N GLY A 160 -6.14 3.70 7.85
CA GLY A 160 -6.37 4.78 8.81
C GLY A 160 -7.66 4.60 9.58
N VAL A 161 -7.95 5.55 10.47
CA VAL A 161 -9.16 5.54 11.32
C VAL A 161 -10.29 6.40 10.76
N TYR A 162 -10.01 7.23 9.77
CA TYR A 162 -10.99 8.12 9.18
C TYR A 162 -10.88 8.16 7.65
N ASN A 163 -12.01 7.95 7.00
CA ASN A 163 -12.28 8.40 5.64
C ASN A 163 -13.51 9.32 5.72
N ASN A 164 -14.34 9.46 4.70
CA ASN A 164 -15.63 10.18 4.75
C ASN A 164 -16.53 9.86 5.97
N SER A 165 -16.24 8.77 6.70
CA SER A 165 -16.76 8.46 8.03
C SER A 165 -15.67 7.82 8.91
N ASP A 166 -15.96 7.61 10.19
CA ASP A 166 -15.15 6.76 11.07
C ASP A 166 -15.03 5.34 10.50
N VAL A 167 -13.80 4.87 10.39
CA VAL A 167 -13.41 3.53 9.94
C VAL A 167 -12.43 2.87 10.91
N SER A 168 -12.31 3.36 12.14
CA SER A 168 -11.37 2.87 13.16
C SER A 168 -11.41 1.34 13.38
N ILE A 169 -12.58 0.72 13.28
CA ILE A 169 -12.74 -0.75 13.36
C ILE A 169 -12.02 -1.49 12.22
N ALA A 170 -11.88 -0.88 11.03
CA ALA A 170 -11.13 -1.46 9.92
C ALA A 170 -9.63 -1.56 10.24
N VAL A 171 -9.08 -0.70 11.10
CA VAL A 171 -7.70 -0.83 11.60
C VAL A 171 -7.54 -2.11 12.41
N ASP A 172 -8.50 -2.43 13.28
CA ASP A 172 -8.46 -3.66 14.08
C ASP A 172 -8.55 -4.90 13.19
N TYR A 173 -9.45 -4.88 12.21
CA TYR A 173 -9.55 -5.95 11.22
C TYR A 173 -8.28 -6.09 10.38
N THR A 174 -7.65 -4.97 9.99
CA THR A 174 -6.39 -4.96 9.27
C THR A 174 -5.32 -5.67 10.06
N LEU A 175 -5.06 -5.25 11.30
CA LEU A 175 -4.02 -5.85 12.14
C LEU A 175 -4.29 -7.34 12.38
N ALA A 176 -5.54 -7.71 12.68
CA ALA A 176 -5.92 -9.10 12.87
C ALA A 176 -5.70 -9.97 11.61
N ALA A 177 -5.91 -9.41 10.41
CA ALA A 177 -5.76 -10.14 9.17
C ALA A 177 -4.30 -10.24 8.69
N VAL A 178 -3.52 -9.17 8.82
CA VAL A 178 -2.16 -9.07 8.26
C VAL A 178 -1.09 -9.73 9.12
N GLN A 179 -1.21 -9.66 10.45
CA GLN A 179 -0.23 -10.21 11.39
C GLN A 179 -0.01 -11.73 11.22
N PRO A 180 -1.05 -12.60 11.24
CA PRO A 180 -0.87 -14.04 11.06
C PRO A 180 -0.41 -14.43 9.66
N ARG A 181 -0.59 -13.53 8.67
CA ARG A 181 -0.24 -13.76 7.26
C ARG A 181 1.11 -13.15 6.87
N ASN A 182 1.81 -12.48 7.79
CA ASN A 182 3.03 -11.71 7.56
C ASN A 182 2.89 -10.72 6.38
N ILE A 183 1.73 -10.09 6.25
CA ILE A 183 1.47 -9.10 5.19
C ILE A 183 2.04 -7.75 5.64
N GLY A 184 2.83 -7.11 4.78
CA GLY A 184 3.38 -5.77 5.02
C GLY A 184 2.27 -4.72 5.05
N ARG A 185 2.45 -3.64 5.82
CA ARG A 185 1.48 -2.54 5.91
C ARG A 185 2.14 -1.20 6.16
N ILE A 186 1.51 -0.14 5.68
CA ILE A 186 1.95 1.25 5.86
C ILE A 186 0.74 2.06 6.36
N ALA A 187 0.88 2.67 7.54
CA ALA A 187 -0.17 3.50 8.12
C ALA A 187 -0.19 4.87 7.44
N TRP A 188 -1.38 5.35 7.10
CA TRP A 188 -1.60 6.73 6.65
C TRP A 188 -1.83 7.63 7.88
N ALA A 189 -1.06 8.68 8.14
CA ALA A 189 0.15 9.11 7.44
C ALA A 189 1.21 9.68 8.40
N TRP A 190 2.44 9.79 7.90
CA TRP A 190 3.56 10.35 8.65
C TRP A 190 3.35 11.82 9.03
N TRP A 191 2.75 12.64 8.16
CA TRP A 191 2.38 14.02 8.50
C TRP A 191 0.88 14.06 8.76
N GLY A 192 0.48 14.58 9.93
CA GLY A 192 -0.92 14.64 10.32
C GLY A 192 -1.62 15.91 9.82
N GLY A 193 -2.74 16.25 10.44
CA GLY A 193 -3.59 17.38 10.04
C GLY A 193 -4.80 16.96 9.21
N ASP A 194 -4.95 15.66 8.96
CA ASP A 194 -6.24 15.03 8.68
C ASP A 194 -6.77 14.36 9.96
N LYS A 195 -7.75 13.46 9.83
CA LYS A 195 -8.31 12.74 11.00
C LYS A 195 -7.63 11.39 11.26
N ASN A 196 -6.47 11.14 10.66
CA ASN A 196 -5.66 9.93 10.83
C ASN A 196 -4.38 10.19 11.66
N ASP A 197 -4.40 11.22 12.51
CA ASP A 197 -3.27 11.59 13.37
C ASP A 197 -2.77 10.42 14.23
N LEU A 198 -1.45 10.22 14.23
CA LEU A 198 -0.75 9.23 15.06
C LEU A 198 -0.45 9.78 16.47
N THR A 199 -0.45 11.09 16.66
CA THR A 199 -0.09 11.74 17.92
C THR A 199 -1.11 12.79 18.34
N THR A 200 -1.28 13.00 19.64
CA THR A 200 -2.17 13.99 20.22
C THR A 200 -1.54 15.38 20.14
N GLY A 201 -2.25 16.33 19.50
CA GLY A 201 -1.88 17.75 19.42
C GLY A 201 -1.10 18.12 18.16
N GLY A 202 -1.26 19.37 17.70
CA GLY A 202 -0.67 19.86 16.44
C GLY A 202 -1.33 19.25 15.20
N ASN A 203 -0.60 19.18 14.08
CA ASN A 203 -0.95 18.41 12.89
C ASN A 203 -0.46 16.96 13.08
N GLY A 204 -1.03 16.26 14.07
CA GLY A 204 -0.50 15.13 14.84
C GLY A 204 0.09 13.91 14.12
N GLY A 205 1.02 14.07 13.18
CA GLY A 205 1.79 13.01 12.55
C GLY A 205 3.02 12.55 13.34
N GLY A 206 3.72 11.56 12.81
CA GLY A 206 4.90 10.96 13.43
C GLY A 206 6.06 11.92 13.82
N PRO A 207 6.34 13.03 13.12
CA PRO A 207 7.32 14.03 13.57
C PRO A 207 7.00 14.68 14.90
N HIS A 208 5.75 14.62 15.35
CA HIS A 208 5.28 15.20 16.60
C HIS A 208 5.31 14.20 17.76
N THR A 209 5.90 13.01 17.55
CA THR A 209 6.04 12.01 18.62
C THR A 209 6.94 12.54 19.74
N GLN A 210 6.41 12.55 20.95
CA GLN A 210 7.11 12.90 22.18
C GLN A 210 7.52 11.61 22.88
N TYR A 211 8.71 11.61 23.48
CA TYR A 211 9.27 10.45 24.15
C TYR A 211 9.58 10.76 25.61
N ASP A 212 9.34 9.78 26.49
CA ASP A 212 9.84 9.82 27.86
C ASP A 212 11.36 9.54 27.93
N ALA A 213 11.92 9.56 29.14
CA ALA A 213 13.34 9.29 29.36
C ALA A 213 13.78 7.87 28.94
N ASN A 214 12.85 6.94 28.76
CA ASN A 214 13.10 5.57 28.33
C ASN A 214 12.92 5.38 26.81
N GLY A 215 12.59 6.44 26.07
CA GLY A 215 12.30 6.36 24.64
C GLY A 215 10.90 5.83 24.31
N THR A 216 9.99 5.79 25.28
CA THR A 216 8.59 5.39 25.07
C THR A 216 7.79 6.58 24.57
N ALA A 217 7.01 6.40 23.50
CA ALA A 217 6.14 7.45 22.99
C ALA A 217 5.02 7.80 23.99
N THR A 218 4.83 9.08 24.32
CA THR A 218 3.93 9.53 25.41
C THR A 218 2.68 10.26 24.94
N ASN A 219 2.60 10.60 23.66
CA ASN A 219 1.52 11.41 23.11
C ASN A 219 0.87 10.74 21.89
N LEU A 220 0.77 9.41 21.88
CA LEU A 220 0.12 8.71 20.78
C LEU A 220 -1.41 8.82 20.87
N THR A 221 -2.09 8.91 19.74
CA THR A 221 -3.54 8.65 19.67
C THR A 221 -3.81 7.15 19.85
N ASP A 222 -5.07 6.73 19.92
CA ASP A 222 -5.42 5.30 19.90
C ASP A 222 -4.89 4.63 18.63
N PHE A 223 -4.96 5.33 17.48
CA PHE A 223 -4.40 4.84 16.22
C PHE A 223 -2.88 4.75 16.27
N GLY A 224 -2.21 5.81 16.72
CA GLY A 224 -0.76 5.82 16.88
C GLY A 224 -0.26 4.73 17.84
N THR A 225 -1.00 4.45 18.91
CA THR A 225 -0.67 3.38 19.86
C THR A 225 -0.71 2.01 19.17
N LYS A 226 -1.73 1.76 18.34
CA LYS A 226 -1.84 0.52 17.55
C LYS A 226 -0.68 0.39 16.56
N VAL A 227 -0.36 1.45 15.82
CA VAL A 227 0.76 1.48 14.86
C VAL A 227 2.09 1.27 15.57
N TRP A 228 2.36 1.99 16.67
CA TRP A 228 3.59 1.87 17.45
C TRP A 228 3.78 0.47 18.01
N THR A 229 2.70 -0.13 18.53
CA THR A 229 2.73 -1.50 19.05
C THR A 229 3.01 -2.50 17.94
N ASP A 230 2.37 -2.36 16.77
CA ASP A 230 2.60 -3.25 15.63
C ASP A 230 4.03 -3.14 15.07
N LEU A 231 4.62 -1.93 15.03
CA LEU A 231 6.01 -1.73 14.59
C LEU A 231 7.06 -2.28 15.57
N ASN A 232 6.72 -2.41 16.86
CA ASN A 232 7.63 -2.93 17.89
C ASN A 232 7.41 -4.42 18.21
N ARG A 233 6.50 -5.10 17.50
CA ARG A 233 6.34 -6.55 17.69
C ARG A 233 7.47 -7.33 17.04
N THR A 234 7.73 -8.53 17.55
CA THR A 234 8.59 -9.49 16.87
C THR A 234 7.85 -10.07 15.66
N GLU A 235 8.43 -9.94 14.47
CA GLU A 235 7.93 -10.59 13.25
C GLU A 235 8.77 -11.81 12.88
N LYS A 236 8.12 -12.86 12.38
CA LYS A 236 8.81 -14.00 11.76
C LYS A 236 9.10 -13.68 10.30
N LEU A 237 10.10 -12.83 10.08
CA LEU A 237 10.57 -12.45 8.74
C LEU A 237 11.19 -13.69 8.06
N GLY A 238 10.40 -14.42 7.27
CA GLY A 238 10.84 -15.65 6.59
C GLY A 238 9.71 -16.61 6.22
N ASP A 239 8.59 -16.56 6.94
CA ASP A 239 7.36 -17.26 6.58
C ASP A 239 6.55 -16.44 5.58
N ILE A 240 7.19 -16.16 4.45
CA ILE A 240 6.63 -15.39 3.34
C ILE A 240 5.67 -16.31 2.57
N PRO A 241 4.47 -15.83 2.16
CA PRO A 241 3.54 -16.60 1.34
C PRO A 241 4.23 -17.19 0.11
N ALA A 242 3.84 -18.40 -0.32
CA ALA A 242 4.54 -19.12 -1.38
C ALA A 242 4.65 -18.32 -2.70
N GLY A 243 3.68 -17.46 -3.01
CA GLY A 243 3.71 -16.57 -4.17
C GLY A 243 4.67 -15.37 -4.06
N CYS A 244 5.38 -15.23 -2.94
CA CYS A 244 6.24 -14.08 -2.61
C CYS A 244 7.69 -14.43 -2.30
N ARG A 245 8.08 -15.66 -2.58
CA ARG A 245 9.45 -16.15 -2.39
C ARG A 245 10.25 -16.07 -3.68
#